data_AF-A0A2I0WDF3-F1
#
_entry.id   AF-A0A2I0WDF3-F1
#
_cell.length_a   1.000
_cell.length_b   1.000
_cell.length_c   1.000
_cell.angle_alpha   90.00
_cell.angle_beta   90.00
_cell.angle_gamma   90.00
#
_symmetry.space_group_name_H-M   'P 1'
#
loop_
_entity.id
_entity.type
_entity.pdbx_description
1 polymer ?
#
loop_
_entity_poly.entity_id
_entity_poly.type
_entity_poly.pdbx_seq_one_letter_code
_entity_poly.pdbx_strand_id
1 'polypeptide(L)'
;MAFIEECIDIIQKKLPEKLKDPGSFTISMTIGNKLYESSLFDLGSNINMMSLSIFKRLYIGEVQPIIIILQLTDISFTYPRGLIKDVLINVDKFIY
;
A
#
# COMPACT_ATOMS: atom_id res chain seq x y z
N MET A 1 -30.61 28.55 4.55
CA MET A 1 -30.26 27.25 5.14
C MET A 1 -30.87 26.08 4.35
N ALA A 2 -32.15 26.10 3.96
CA ALA A 2 -32.78 25.01 3.19
C ALA A 2 -32.09 24.63 1.86
N PHE A 3 -31.56 25.61 1.11
CA PHE A 3 -30.94 25.36 -0.20
C PHE A 3 -29.60 24.58 -0.13
N ILE A 4 -28.90 24.67 1.00
CA ILE A 4 -27.63 23.94 1.21
C ILE A 4 -27.91 22.47 1.53
N GLU A 5 -28.95 22.20 2.33
CA GLU A 5 -29.39 20.83 2.64
C GLU A 5 -29.85 20.10 1.38
N GLU A 6 -30.65 20.76 0.53
CA GLU A 6 -31.15 20.16 -0.71
C GLU A 6 -30.01 19.84 -1.71
N CYS A 7 -28.99 20.71 -1.80
CA CYS A 7 -27.79 20.43 -2.60
C CYS A 7 -26.98 19.25 -2.05
N ILE A 8 -26.79 19.15 -0.74
CA ILE A 8 -26.03 18.04 -0.12
C ILE A 8 -26.77 16.72 -0.32
N ASP A 9 -28.09 16.69 -0.14
CA ASP A 9 -28.91 15.49 -0.34
C ASP A 9 -28.87 14.99 -1.79
N ILE A 10 -28.93 15.89 -2.78
CA ILE A 10 -28.85 15.52 -4.20
C ILE A 10 -27.45 14.98 -4.54
N ILE A 11 -26.39 15.57 -3.97
CA ILE A 11 -25.02 15.11 -4.19
C ILE A 11 -24.81 13.73 -3.54
N GLN A 12 -25.29 13.53 -2.30
CA GLN A 12 -25.18 12.25 -1.62
C GLN A 12 -25.97 11.14 -2.32
N LYS A 13 -27.18 11.41 -2.81
CA LYS A 13 -27.98 10.43 -3.57
C LYS A 13 -27.36 10.02 -4.91
N LYS A 14 -26.47 10.83 -5.48
CA LYS A 14 -25.78 10.54 -6.74
C LYS A 14 -24.43 9.84 -6.55
N LEU A 15 -23.84 9.93 -5.35
CA LEU A 15 -22.57 9.30 -5.06
C LEU A 15 -22.80 7.83 -4.70
N PRO A 16 -22.00 6.90 -5.24
CA PRO A 16 -22.04 5.53 -4.78
C PRO A 16 -21.71 5.48 -3.29
N GLU A 17 -22.41 4.59 -2.57
CA GLU A 17 -22.20 4.37 -1.15
C GLU A 17 -20.73 4.01 -0.92
N LYS A 18 -20.02 4.78 -0.09
CA LYS A 18 -18.62 4.47 0.22
C LYS A 18 -18.59 3.14 0.95
N LEU A 19 -17.92 2.15 0.35
CA LEU A 19 -17.60 0.91 1.05
C LEU A 19 -16.73 1.23 2.26
N LYS A 20 -16.95 0.50 3.36
CA LYS A 20 -16.13 0.61 4.56
C LYS A 20 -14.69 0.27 4.20
N ASP A 21 -13.75 1.12 4.61
CA ASP A 21 -12.33 0.85 4.44
C ASP A 21 -11.96 -0.43 5.21
N PRO A 22 -11.41 -1.46 4.55
CA PRO A 22 -10.93 -2.65 5.23
C PRO A 22 -9.73 -2.35 6.16
N GLY A 23 -9.08 -1.19 6.03
CA GLY A 23 -7.87 -0.83 6.74
C GLY A 23 -6.69 -1.63 6.20
N SER A 24 -6.39 -2.75 6.86
CA SER A 24 -5.35 -3.67 6.43
C SER A 24 -5.92 -5.04 6.06
N PHE A 25 -5.46 -5.62 4.96
CA PHE A 25 -5.89 -6.92 4.48
C PHE A 25 -4.70 -7.71 3.93
N THR A 26 -4.92 -9.00 3.73
CA THR A 26 -3.93 -9.90 3.14
C THR A 26 -4.35 -10.30 1.75
N ILE A 27 -3.43 -10.26 0.78
CA ILE A 27 -3.66 -10.78 -0.57
C ILE A 27 -2.41 -11.49 -1.09
N SER A 28 -2.64 -12.50 -1.93
CA SER A 28 -1.57 -13.17 -2.66
C SER A 28 -1.04 -12.27 -3.75
N MET A 29 0.28 -12.13 -3.85
CA MET A 29 0.92 -11.41 -4.95
C MET A 29 2.13 -12.15 -5.49
N THR A 30 2.50 -11.86 -6.73
CA THR A 30 3.77 -12.30 -7.32
C THR A 30 4.66 -11.09 -7.54
N ILE A 31 5.91 -11.16 -7.09
CA ILE A 31 6.93 -10.15 -7.36
C ILE A 31 8.04 -10.84 -8.15
N GLY A 32 8.36 -10.32 -9.33
CA GLY A 32 9.21 -11.02 -10.30
C GLY A 32 8.59 -12.38 -10.65
N ASN A 33 9.26 -13.47 -10.27
CA ASN A 33 8.80 -14.85 -10.49
C ASN A 33 8.43 -15.61 -9.19
N LYS A 34 8.26 -14.90 -8.07
CA LYS A 34 7.98 -15.51 -6.76
C LYS A 34 6.60 -15.17 -6.25
N LEU A 35 5.83 -16.21 -5.91
CA LEU A 35 4.54 -16.10 -5.26
C LEU A 35 4.70 -15.87 -3.75
N TYR A 36 3.94 -14.91 -3.23
CA TYR A 36 3.77 -14.60 -1.82
C TYR A 36 2.29 -14.74 -1.48
N GLU A 37 1.93 -15.86 -0.88
CA GLU A 37 0.53 -16.26 -0.61
C GLU A 37 -0.19 -15.37 0.41
N SER A 38 0.57 -14.63 1.22
CA SER A 38 0.03 -13.80 2.30
C SER A 38 0.88 -12.56 2.45
N SER A 39 0.50 -11.50 1.73
CA SER A 39 1.14 -10.19 1.83
C SER A 39 0.18 -9.19 2.46
N LEU A 40 0.65 -8.49 3.49
CA LEU A 40 -0.12 -7.46 4.18
C LEU A 40 -0.13 -6.18 3.34
N PHE A 41 -1.32 -5.68 3.03
CA PHE A 41 -1.56 -4.38 2.44
C PHE A 41 -2.29 -3.52 3.47
N ASP A 42 -1.75 -2.34 3.71
CA ASP A 42 -2.34 -1.35 4.59
C ASP A 42 -2.74 -0.14 3.75
N LEU A 43 -4.05 0.04 3.53
CA LEU A 43 -4.56 1.20 2.78
C LEU A 43 -4.40 2.50 3.57
N GLY A 44 -4.23 2.40 4.89
CA GLY A 44 -3.91 3.54 5.76
C GLY A 44 -2.43 3.95 5.70
N SER A 45 -1.55 3.14 5.10
CA SER A 45 -0.14 3.46 4.96
C SER A 45 0.12 4.27 3.70
N ASN A 46 0.86 5.36 3.85
CA ASN A 46 1.35 6.16 2.72
C ASN A 46 2.62 5.58 2.06
N ILE A 47 3.22 4.53 2.64
CA ILE A 47 4.49 3.95 2.20
C ILE A 47 4.40 2.42 2.16
N ASN A 48 4.85 1.83 1.06
CA ASN A 48 5.01 0.38 0.96
C ASN A 48 6.39 -0.03 1.48
N MET A 49 6.44 -0.98 2.42
CA MET A 49 7.69 -1.54 2.95
C MET A 49 7.83 -3.00 2.57
N MET A 50 9.06 -3.41 2.27
CA MET A 50 9.42 -4.79 2.02
C MET A 50 10.51 -5.21 3.00
N SER A 51 10.39 -6.40 3.58
CA SER A 51 11.46 -6.92 4.44
C SER A 51 12.73 -7.21 3.64
N LEU A 52 13.89 -7.02 4.28
CA LEU A 52 15.19 -7.26 3.64
C LEU A 52 15.34 -8.73 3.18
N SER A 53 14.71 -9.68 3.87
CA SER A 53 14.75 -11.09 3.49
C SER A 53 14.00 -11.36 2.18
N ILE A 54 12.85 -10.71 1.98
CA ILE A 54 12.09 -10.78 0.72
C ILE A 54 12.92 -10.15 -0.39
N PHE A 55 13.46 -8.94 -0.18
CA PHE A 55 14.31 -8.26 -1.16
C PHE A 55 15.48 -9.15 -1.64
N LYS A 56 16.23 -9.73 -0.71
CA LYS A 56 17.36 -10.64 -1.02
C LYS A 56 16.93 -11.85 -1.84
N ARG A 57 15.70 -12.35 -1.65
CA ARG A 57 15.17 -13.47 -2.41
C ARG A 57 14.75 -13.09 -3.83
N LEU A 58 14.42 -11.83 -4.08
CA LEU A 58 13.89 -11.40 -5.37
C LEU A 58 14.99 -11.13 -6.41
N TYR A 59 16.27 -11.08 -6.00
CA TYR A 59 17.42 -10.87 -6.88
C TYR A 59 17.27 -9.63 -7.78
N ILE A 60 16.61 -8.57 -7.29
CA ILE A 60 16.25 -7.35 -8.05
C ILE A 60 17.43 -6.37 -8.19
N GLY A 61 18.66 -6.82 -7.97
CA GLY A 61 19.85 -5.98 -7.97
C GLY A 61 20.12 -5.27 -6.64
N GLU A 62 20.70 -4.08 -6.70
CA GLU A 62 21.05 -3.27 -5.53
C GLU A 62 19.96 -2.24 -5.19
N VAL A 63 19.76 -1.97 -3.90
CA VAL A 63 18.90 -0.87 -3.45
C VAL A 63 19.64 0.46 -3.54
N GLN A 64 18.94 1.52 -3.91
CA GLN A 64 19.49 2.87 -3.81
C GLN A 64 19.63 3.24 -2.32
N PRO A 65 20.82 3.54 -1.80
CA PRO A 65 20.98 3.97 -0.42
C PRO A 65 20.17 5.25 -0.17
N ILE A 66 19.47 5.28 0.97
CA ILE A 66 18.69 6.44 1.38
C ILE A 66 18.89 6.68 2.88
N ILE A 67 18.90 7.94 3.29
CA ILE A 67 19.01 8.34 4.70
C ILE A 67 17.66 8.93 5.10
N ILE A 68 16.74 8.05 5.50
CA ILE A 68 15.44 8.43 6.08
C ILE A 68 15.21 7.67 7.37
N ILE A 69 14.43 8.28 8.25
CA ILE A 69 13.92 7.66 9.47
C ILE A 69 12.40 7.64 9.33
N LEU A 70 11.79 6.47 9.49
CA LEU A 70 10.35 6.32 9.47
C LEU A 70 9.86 6.14 10.91
N GLN A 71 8.86 6.92 11.29
CA GLN A 71 8.11 6.69 12.52
C GLN A 71 6.85 5.88 12.17
N LEU A 72 6.70 4.74 12.82
CA LEU A 72 5.54 3.86 12.65
C LEU A 72 4.41 4.28 13.59
N THR A 73 3.21 3.75 13.37
CA THR A 73 2.00 4.06 14.15
C THR A 73 2.08 3.61 15.60
N ASP A 74 2.94 2.64 15.90
CA ASP A 74 3.30 2.21 17.26
C ASP A 74 4.40 3.07 17.91
N ILE A 75 4.72 4.22 17.29
CA ILE A 75 5.73 5.19 17.75
C ILE A 75 7.17 4.63 17.62
N SER A 76 7.35 3.41 17.13
CA SER A 76 8.67 2.87 16.85
C SER A 76 9.33 3.56 15.65
N PHE A 77 10.66 3.57 15.63
CA PHE A 77 11.44 4.13 14.54
C PHE A 77 12.14 3.02 13.76
N THR A 78 12.11 3.12 12.44
CA THR A 78 12.84 2.20 11.55
C THR A 78 13.69 2.97 10.55
N TYR A 79 14.78 2.32 10.12
CA TYR A 79 15.77 2.85 9.20
C TYR A 79 15.80 1.96 7.97
N PRO A 80 15.10 2.34 6.88
CA PRO A 80 15.11 1.58 5.65
C PRO A 80 16.52 1.41 5.10
N ARG A 81 16.84 0.20 4.63
CA ARG A 81 18.16 -0.13 4.05
C ARG A 81 18.44 0.68 2.77
N GLY A 82 17.38 1.01 2.04
CA GLY A 82 17.43 1.68 0.76
C GLY A 82 16.03 1.78 0.15
N LEU A 83 15.97 2.42 -1.01
CA LEU A 83 14.78 2.55 -1.83
C LEU A 83 14.94 1.73 -3.11
N ILE A 84 13.85 1.10 -3.54
CA ILE A 84 13.73 0.48 -4.86
C ILE A 84 12.57 1.17 -5.56
N LYS A 85 12.75 1.48 -6.84
CA LYS A 85 11.74 2.10 -7.68
C LYS A 85 11.26 1.10 -8.73
N ASP A 86 10.03 1.29 -9.19
CA ASP A 86 9.49 0.61 -10.37
C ASP A 86 9.50 -0.93 -10.25
N VAL A 87 9.21 -1.45 -9.06
CA VAL A 87 9.05 -2.89 -8.82
C VAL A 87 7.66 -3.31 -9.27
N LEU A 88 7.59 -4.11 -10.33
CA LEU A 88 6.34 -4.68 -10.81
C LEU A 88 5.80 -5.75 -9.85
N ILE A 89 4.53 -5.65 -9.51
CA ILE A 89 3.80 -6.64 -8.71
C ILE A 89 2.57 -7.14 -9.47
N ASN A 90 2.36 -8.45 -9.46
CA ASN A 90 1.15 -9.06 -9.99
C ASN A 90 0.22 -9.44 -8.84
N VAL A 91 -1.00 -8.95 -8.86
CA VAL A 91 -2.05 -9.25 -7.88
C VAL A 91 -3.23 -9.83 -8.64
N ASP A 92 -3.45 -11.13 -8.51
CA ASP A 92 -4.41 -11.89 -9.35
C ASP A 92 -4.17 -11.62 -10.85
N LYS A 93 -5.09 -10.90 -11.51
CA LYS A 93 -5.03 -10.55 -12.94
C LYS A 93 -4.45 -9.16 -13.21
N PHE A 94 -4.14 -8.41 -12.17
CA PHE A 94 -3.70 -7.02 -12.26
C PHE A 94 -2.18 -6.93 -12.09
N ILE A 95 -1.58 -5.99 -12.83
CA ILE A 95 -0.15 -5.67 -12.76
C ILE A 95 -0.06 -4.21 -12.33
N TYR A 96 0.73 -3.93 -11.29
CA TYR A 96 1.00 -2.60 -10.77
C TYR A 96 2.50 -2.30 -10.80
#